data_AF-A0AA40XA79-F1
#
_entry.id   AF-A0AA40XA79-F1
#
_cell.length_a   1.000
_cell.length_b   1.000
_cell.length_c   1.000
_cell.angle_alpha   90.00
_cell.angle_beta   90.00
_cell.angle_gamma   90.00
#
_symmetry.space_group_name_H-M   'P 1'
#
loop_
_entity.id
_entity.type
_entity.pdbx_description
1 polymer ?
#
loop_
_entity_poly.entity_id
_entity_poly.type
_entity_poly.pdbx_seq_one_letter_code
_entity_poly.pdbx_strand_id
1 'polypeptide(L)' 'MSDLQITTITVSNNDDLGNGTTKRKIGYTGSFSDGTHTEGFILLSEEEFLKTNFSDLKNTIGNRLIENLGGQISGK' A
#
# COMPACT_ATOMS: atom_id res chain seq x y z
N MET A 1 1.03 -16.82 6.37
CA MET A 1 0.94 -15.48 5.76
C MET A 1 0.66 -14.51 6.87
N SER A 2 1.28 -13.32 6.87
CA SER A 2 0.95 -12.29 7.84
C SER A 2 -0.52 -11.88 7.63
N ASP A 3 -1.33 -11.93 8.69
CA ASP A 3 -2.79 -11.82 8.69
C ASP A 3 -3.28 -10.36 8.52
N LEU A 4 -2.55 -9.59 7.72
CA LEU A 4 -2.80 -8.16 7.56
C LEU A 4 -4.06 -7.94 6.72
N GLN A 5 -5.11 -7.42 7.35
CA GLN A 5 -6.33 -7.00 6.68
C GLN A 5 -6.29 -5.49 6.44
N ILE A 6 -6.17 -5.08 5.17
CA ILE A 6 -6.31 -3.68 4.78
C ILE A 6 -7.80 -3.31 4.81
N THR A 7 -8.16 -2.37 5.68
CA THR A 7 -9.54 -1.93 5.93
C THR A 7 -9.88 -0.66 5.17
N THR A 8 -8.92 0.26 5.05
CA THR A 8 -9.12 1.55 4.36
C THR A 8 -7.98 1.79 3.39
N ILE A 9 -8.31 2.31 2.21
CA ILE A 9 -7.35 2.88 1.26
C ILE A 9 -7.78 4.31 0.97
N THR A 10 -6.86 5.25 1.16
CA THR A 10 -7.04 6.66 0.78
C THR A 10 -6.15 6.98 -0.39
N VAL A 11 -6.64 7.83 -1.29
CA VAL A 11 -5.91 8.22 -2.49
C VAL A 11 -5.80 9.73 -2.50
N SER A 12 -4.59 10.23 -2.26
CA SER A 12 -4.31 11.67 -2.34
C SER A 12 -3.89 12.03 -3.76
N ASN A 13 -4.37 13.19 -4.22
CA ASN A 13 -3.95 13.72 -5.52
C ASN A 13 -2.49 14.17 -5.49
N ASN A 14 -1.92 14.21 -6.69
CA ASN A 14 -0.51 14.46 -6.96
C ASN A 14 -0.04 15.84 -6.44
N ASP A 15 -0.96 16.81 -6.30
CA ASP A 15 -0.68 18.15 -5.77
C ASP A 15 -0.07 18.14 -4.35
N ASP A 16 -0.40 17.15 -3.52
CA ASP A 16 0.15 16.98 -2.16
C ASP A 16 1.66 16.63 -2.15
N LEU A 17 2.20 16.18 -3.30
CA LEU A 17 3.60 15.80 -3.46
C LEU A 17 4.43 16.87 -4.18
N GLY A 18 3.80 17.98 -4.59
CA GLY A 18 4.42 19.10 -5.30
C GLY A 18 4.29 18.99 -6.82
N ASN A 19 4.20 20.15 -7.47
CA ASN A 19 4.02 20.28 -8.93
C ASN A 19 5.07 19.50 -9.73
N GLY A 20 4.61 18.67 -10.68
CA GLY A 20 5.46 17.90 -11.59
C GLY A 20 5.79 16.48 -11.12
N THR A 21 5.25 16.03 -9.99
CA THR A 21 5.31 14.62 -9.62
C THR A 21 4.37 13.79 -10.50
N THR A 22 4.76 12.56 -10.86
CA THR A 22 3.94 11.60 -11.63
C THR A 22 3.49 10.44 -10.75
N LYS A 23 3.38 10.69 -9.44
CA LYS A 23 3.19 9.65 -8.42
C LYS A 23 1.96 9.92 -7.59
N ARG A 24 1.20 8.89 -7.32
CA ARG A 24 0.03 8.93 -6.44
C ARG A 24 0.40 8.41 -5.06
N LYS A 25 0.06 9.18 -4.02
CA LYS A 25 0.16 8.73 -2.63
C LYS A 25 -1.09 7.91 -2.28
N ILE A 26 -0.87 6.64 -2.01
CA ILE A 26 -1.91 5.71 -1.58
C ILE A 26 -1.72 5.46 -0.09
N GLY A 27 -2.56 6.07 0.73
CA GLY A 27 -2.61 5.80 2.16
C GLY A 27 -3.36 4.49 2.42
N TYR A 28 -2.99 3.79 3.49
CA TYR A 28 -3.68 2.61 3.94
C TYR A 28 -3.77 2.58 5.47
N THR A 29 -4.83 1.97 5.96
CA THR A 29 -4.89 1.47 7.33
C THR A 29 -5.23 -0.01 7.27
N GLY A 30 -4.55 -0.80 8.09
CA GLY A 30 -4.77 -2.23 8.21
C GLY A 30 -4.69 -2.68 9.65
N SER A 31 -5.06 -3.92 9.88
CA SER A 31 -4.97 -4.54 11.20
C SER A 31 -4.53 -5.99 11.06
N PHE A 32 -3.66 -6.41 11.95
CA PHE A 32 -3.25 -7.80 12.08
C PHE A 32 -4.25 -8.55 12.99
N SER A 33 -4.28 -9.87 12.91
CA SER A 33 -5.20 -10.71 13.70
C SER A 33 -4.92 -10.67 15.22
N ASP A 34 -3.74 -10.21 15.62
CA ASP A 34 -3.37 -9.94 17.01
C ASP A 34 -3.94 -8.61 17.56
N GLY A 35 -4.67 -7.86 16.74
CA GLY A 35 -5.24 -6.56 17.10
C GLY A 35 -4.30 -5.38 16.87
N THR A 36 -3.08 -5.60 16.37
CA THR A 36 -2.15 -4.52 16.03
C THR A 36 -2.67 -3.74 14.83
N HIS A 37 -2.84 -2.43 14.97
CA HIS A 37 -3.17 -1.53 13.86
C HIS A 37 -1.91 -1.02 13.18
N THR A 38 -1.95 -0.92 11.85
CA THR A 38 -0.88 -0.30 11.06
C THR A 38 -1.47 0.70 10.09
N GLU A 39 -0.81 1.83 9.97
CA GLU A 39 -1.13 2.86 8.99
C GLU A 39 0.13 3.27 8.25
N GLY A 40 -0.04 3.69 7.00
CA GLY A 40 1.08 4.14 6.21
C GLY A 40 0.65 4.61 4.83
N PHE A 41 1.63 4.80 3.97
CA PHE A 41 1.38 5.11 2.57
C PHE A 41 2.41 4.46 1.66
N ILE A 42 2.00 4.19 0.44
CA ILE A 42 2.90 3.85 -0.65
C ILE A 42 2.83 4.93 -1.73
N LEU A 43 3.94 5.13 -2.42
CA LEU A 43 3.99 5.92 -3.64
C LEU A 43 3.94 4.96 -4.83
N LEU A 44 2.96 5.16 -5.71
CA LEU A 44 2.83 4.47 -6.99
C LEU A 44 2.96 5.50 -8.11
N SER A 45 3.52 5.14 -9.26
CA SER A 45 3.41 6.03 -10.43
C SER A 45 1.97 6.06 -10.92
N GLU A 46 1.60 7.13 -11.63
CA GLU A 46 0.26 7.29 -12.19
C GLU A 46 -0.08 6.15 -13.18
N GLU A 47 0.88 5.75 -14.01
CA GLU A 47 0.72 4.62 -14.94
C GLU A 47 0.44 3.31 -14.21
N GLU A 48 1.17 3.01 -13.13
CA GLU A 48 0.95 1.81 -12.33
C GLU A 48 -0.42 1.88 -11.63
N PHE A 49 -0.78 3.04 -11.08
CA PHE A 49 -2.08 3.24 -10.45
C PHE A 49 -3.24 3.00 -11.43
N LEU A 50 -3.16 3.51 -12.66
CA LEU A 50 -4.21 3.34 -13.68
C LEU A 50 -4.36 1.88 -14.14
N LYS A 51 -3.31 1.07 -14.02
CA LYS A 51 -3.33 -0.37 -14.34
C LYS A 51 -3.72 -1.25 -13.15
N THR A 52 -3.69 -0.71 -11.93
CA THR A 52 -3.91 -1.47 -10.70
C THR A 52 -5.36 -1.37 -10.27
N ASN A 53 -6.05 -2.51 -10.13
CA ASN A 53 -7.39 -2.53 -9.53
C ASN A 53 -7.30 -2.54 -7.98
N PHE A 54 -8.44 -2.40 -7.31
CA PHE A 54 -8.46 -2.33 -5.84
C PHE A 54 -7.90 -3.59 -5.14
N SER A 55 -8.07 -4.78 -5.74
CA SER A 55 -7.52 -6.03 -5.19
C SER A 55 -5.99 -6.06 -5.31
N ASP A 56 -5.47 -5.64 -6.46
CA ASP A 56 -4.03 -5.56 -6.72
C ASP A 56 -3.35 -4.50 -5.84
N LEU A 57 -4.05 -3.40 -5.55
CA LEU A 57 -3.61 -2.37 -4.61
C LEU A 57 -3.41 -2.95 -3.19
N LYS A 58 -4.37 -3.72 -2.68
CA LYS A 58 -4.23 -4.39 -1.37
C LYS A 58 -3.03 -5.33 -1.34
N ASN A 59 -2.88 -6.15 -2.39
CA ASN A 59 -1.74 -7.08 -2.50
C ASN A 59 -0.41 -6.32 -2.56
N THR A 60 -0.34 -5.21 -3.31
CA THR A 60 0.86 -4.38 -3.42
C THR A 60 1.23 -3.74 -2.08
N ILE A 61 0.25 -3.22 -1.36
CA ILE A 61 0.41 -2.64 -0.02
C ILE A 61 0.89 -3.74 0.95
N GLY A 62 0.22 -4.89 0.97
CA GLY A 62 0.58 -6.02 1.83
C GLY A 62 1.99 -6.53 1.57
N ASN A 63 2.37 -6.71 0.30
CA ASN A 63 3.73 -7.15 -0.08
C ASN A 63 4.79 -6.14 0.37
N ARG A 64 4.60 -4.84 0.09
CA ARG A 64 5.53 -3.80 0.52
C ARG A 64 5.65 -3.70 2.04
N LEU A 65 4.55 -3.89 2.78
CA LEU A 65 4.55 -3.92 4.24
C LEU A 65 5.36 -5.10 4.79
N ILE A 66 5.13 -6.30 4.24
CA ILE A 66 5.87 -7.50 4.63
C ILE A 66 7.37 -7.29 4.37
N GLU A 67 7.75 -6.79 3.20
CA GLU A 67 9.16 -6.49 2.87
C GLU A 67 9.79 -5.43 3.80
N ASN A 68 9.09 -4.31 4.05
CA ASN A 68 9.62 -3.22 4.88
C ASN A 68 9.73 -3.60 6.37
N LEU A 69 8.91 -4.52 6.86
CA LEU A 69 9.00 -5.07 8.21
C LEU A 69 10.05 -6.19 8.34
N GLY A 70 10.84 -6.44 7.28
CA GLY A 70 11.84 -7.50 7.25
C GLY A 70 11.26 -8.91 7.08
N GLY A 71 9.97 -9.01 6.75
CA GLY A 71 9.32 -10.25 6.36
C GLY A 71 9.79 -10.69 4.97
N GLN A 72 10.27 -11.91 4.86
CA GLN A 72 10.56 -12.50 3.55
C GLN A 72 9.23 -12.86 2.86
N ILE A 73 9.02 -12.37 1.62
CA ILE A 73 8.07 -12.98 0.69
C ILE A 73 8.69 -14.28 0.18
N SER A 74 8.88 -15.26 1.07
CA SER A 74 9.44 -16.56 0.70
C SER A 74 8.29 -17.45 0.24
N GLY A 75 8.24 -17.71 -1.06
CA GLY A 75 7.21 -18.52 -1.68
C GLY A 75 7.47 -18.78 -3.16
N LYS A 76 8.68 -19.21 -3.51
CA LYS A 76 8.91 -20.00 -4.72
C LYS A 76 9.67 -21.27 -4.34
#